data_AF-A0A0B6Z5I6-F1
#
_entry.id   AF-A0A0B6Z5I6-F1
#
_cell.length_a   1.000
_cell.length_b   1.000
_cell.length_c   1.000
_cell.angle_alpha   90.00
_cell.angle_beta   90.00
_cell.angle_gamma   90.00
#
_symmetry.space_group_name_H-M   'P 1'
#
loop_
_entity.id
_entity.type
_entity.pdbx_description
1 polymer ?
#
loop_
_entity_poly.entity_id
_entity_poly.type
_entity_poly.pdbx_seq_one_letter_code
_entity_poly.pdbx_strand_id
1 'polypeptide(L)'
;NYEPHEVKQYGPGEGGKAVVTNLEEKDEADRQIREYGFNMVASDKVAMNRTIPDTRMPECKFWHYPEDLPTASVIIVFFNEGWSTLIRTVHSVINTSPPKVLKEVVLIDDGSDYDFLQERLENYIKQFNGLVKLFRNTERLGLITARTIGAEHSTGDVIVFLDAHCECNKNWLPPLLTRIRHDRTILAVPIVDGVNWDTMAYYTVYDHNHHRGILEWGLLYKEGLVPKEILDARKYASEPYASPTHAGGLLAMDRAYFFELGGYDPGLKIWGGENYELAFKVWMCGGSSEWVPCSRVGHIYRGPRIGGAPKKRQEEPKVPHSYANYLRVVEVWMDDEFKEYFYAREPWLRGAPFGDVSAQLKLKEDNHCKSFKWFMKNVAFDIYDKFPALPPNVAWGEIRHKGGDRKCWDTIGQSVNGGPIGVFFCHGQGGNQLFRINAKGQLGLGERCILDENKDTLHIRVCETEPTGPFEFNEELGQIRHKSLNKCIGTSKDDKLHLLKCDPTNASQQWQINQIFPWKN
;
A
#
# COMPACT_ATOMS: atom_id res chain seq x y z
N ASN A 1 27.61 8.16 18.44
CA ASN A 1 28.02 9.57 18.20
C ASN A 1 26.93 10.50 17.67
N TYR A 2 25.74 10.01 17.28
CA TYR A 2 24.60 10.85 16.84
C TYR A 2 23.39 10.80 17.80
N GLU A 3 23.56 10.27 19.01
CA GLU A 3 22.47 10.15 19.97
C GLU A 3 22.14 11.54 20.57
N PRO A 4 20.90 12.05 20.42
CA PRO A 4 20.54 13.38 20.90
C PRO A 4 20.31 13.41 22.42
N HIS A 5 20.44 14.60 23.03
CA HIS A 5 20.08 14.80 24.42
C HIS A 5 18.57 14.68 24.65
N GLU A 6 18.18 14.21 25.84
CA GLU A 6 16.77 14.17 26.21
C GLU A 6 16.22 15.57 26.50
N VAL A 7 15.17 15.95 25.78
CA VAL A 7 14.39 17.15 26.06
C VAL A 7 13.09 16.70 26.71
N LYS A 8 12.78 17.24 27.90
CA LYS A 8 11.49 17.03 28.56
C LYS A 8 10.57 18.20 28.25
N GLN A 9 9.39 17.90 27.74
CA GLN A 9 8.32 18.86 27.49
C GLN A 9 7.03 18.38 28.16
N TYR A 10 6.13 19.32 28.40
CA TYR A 10 4.85 19.07 29.08
C TYR A 10 3.73 19.71 28.27
N GLY A 11 2.65 18.96 28.06
CA GLY A 11 1.52 19.39 27.26
C GLY A 11 0.70 18.21 26.75
N PRO A 12 -0.45 18.47 26.11
CA PRO A 12 -1.24 17.43 25.46
C PRO A 12 -0.41 16.71 24.38
N GLY A 13 -0.40 15.38 24.43
CA GLY A 13 0.29 14.56 23.44
C GLY A 13 1.81 14.44 23.58
N GLU A 14 2.42 15.12 24.56
CA GLU A 14 3.85 15.03 24.84
C GLU A 14 4.28 13.60 25.22
N GLY A 15 5.47 13.20 24.75
CA GLY A 15 5.94 11.82 24.83
C GLY A 15 5.07 10.85 24.04
N GLY A 16 4.37 11.32 23.00
CA GLY A 16 3.46 10.55 22.15
C GLY A 16 2.23 9.99 22.87
N LYS A 17 1.82 10.59 23.99
CA LYS A 17 0.63 10.17 24.74
C LYS A 17 -0.66 10.45 23.98
N ALA A 18 -1.70 9.68 24.29
CA ALA A 18 -3.04 9.90 23.74
C ALA A 18 -3.61 11.25 24.19
N VAL A 19 -4.24 11.97 23.26
CA VAL A 19 -5.06 13.15 23.49
C VAL A 19 -6.53 12.75 23.37
N VAL A 20 -7.31 13.05 24.39
CA VAL A 20 -8.74 12.72 24.44
C VAL A 20 -9.55 13.93 24.00
N THR A 21 -10.45 13.69 23.06
CA THR A 21 -11.48 14.66 22.66
C THR A 21 -12.67 14.53 23.60
N ASN A 22 -13.14 15.65 24.15
CA ASN A 22 -14.26 15.63 25.10
C ASN A 22 -15.61 15.53 24.35
N LEU A 23 -16.71 15.37 25.09
CA LEU A 23 -18.05 15.22 24.50
C LEU A 23 -18.49 16.47 23.71
N GLU A 24 -18.07 17.67 24.12
CA GLU A 24 -18.42 18.93 23.46
C GLU A 24 -17.72 19.08 22.11
N GLU A 25 -16.55 18.46 21.95
CA GLU A 25 -15.73 18.50 20.74
C GLU A 25 -16.04 17.37 19.75
N LYS A 26 -16.86 16.40 20.16
CA LYS A 26 -17.09 15.16 19.40
C LYS A 26 -17.66 15.43 18.00
N ASP A 27 -18.64 16.32 17.89
CA ASP A 27 -19.27 16.65 16.62
C ASP A 27 -18.28 17.27 15.63
N GLU A 28 -17.38 18.12 16.14
CA GLU A 28 -16.30 18.71 15.36
C GLU A 28 -15.29 17.64 14.93
N ALA A 29 -14.86 16.78 15.86
CA ALA A 29 -13.92 15.70 15.58
C ALA A 29 -14.48 14.76 14.50
N ASP A 30 -15.74 14.35 14.61
CA ASP A 30 -16.40 13.51 13.61
C ASP A 30 -16.44 14.19 12.23
N ARG A 31 -16.64 15.52 12.18
CA ARG A 31 -16.57 16.29 10.92
C ARG A 31 -15.17 16.29 10.33
N GLN A 32 -14.16 16.55 11.14
CA GLN A 32 -12.75 16.57 10.72
C GLN A 32 -12.28 15.17 10.27
N ILE A 33 -12.69 14.11 10.97
CA ILE A 33 -12.39 12.72 10.60
C ILE A 33 -12.99 12.40 9.22
N ARG A 34 -14.21 12.86 8.92
CA ARG A 34 -14.81 12.68 7.58
C ARG A 34 -14.04 13.40 6.49
N GLU A 35 -13.46 14.56 6.80
CA GLU A 35 -12.77 15.41 5.82
C GLU A 35 -11.33 14.95 5.55
N TYR A 36 -10.55 14.72 6.62
CA TYR A 36 -9.12 14.43 6.57
C TYR A 36 -8.79 12.93 6.72
N GLY A 37 -9.71 12.16 7.31
CA GLY A 37 -9.48 10.75 7.67
C GLY A 37 -8.84 10.55 9.04
N PHE A 38 -8.68 11.61 9.83
CA PHE A 38 -8.16 11.58 11.20
C PHE A 38 -8.66 12.80 11.99
N ASN A 39 -8.52 12.75 13.31
CA ASN A 39 -9.08 13.70 14.27
C ASN A 39 -8.19 14.95 14.37
N MET A 40 -8.52 15.97 13.57
CA MET A 40 -7.83 17.25 13.61
C MET A 40 -7.99 17.98 14.95
N VAL A 41 -9.10 17.78 15.67
CA VAL A 41 -9.29 18.40 16.99
C VAL A 41 -8.25 17.89 17.99
N ALA A 42 -7.97 16.58 17.99
CA ALA A 42 -6.90 16.02 18.79
C ALA A 42 -5.53 16.53 18.31
N SER A 43 -5.28 16.53 17.00
CA SER A 43 -4.02 17.04 16.41
C SER A 43 -3.75 18.51 16.78
N ASP A 44 -4.75 19.38 16.69
CA ASP A 44 -4.59 20.83 16.92
C ASP A 44 -4.24 21.17 18.37
N LYS A 45 -4.54 20.28 19.33
CA LYS A 45 -4.14 20.40 20.74
C LYS A 45 -2.69 20.00 21.00
N VAL A 46 -2.10 19.20 20.11
CA VAL A 46 -0.73 18.70 20.24
C VAL A 46 0.24 19.77 19.73
N ALA A 47 1.34 20.00 20.46
CA ALA A 47 2.37 20.94 20.04
C ALA A 47 3.05 20.51 18.72
N MET A 48 3.31 21.45 17.80
CA MET A 48 3.97 21.15 16.51
C MET A 48 5.37 20.54 16.69
N ASN A 49 6.01 20.84 17.82
CA ASN A 49 7.35 20.38 18.18
C ASN A 49 7.31 19.37 19.35
N ARG A 50 6.19 18.67 19.55
CA ARG A 50 6.05 17.70 20.64
C ARG A 50 7.15 16.64 20.63
N THR A 51 7.45 16.12 21.80
CA THR A 51 8.30 14.94 21.97
C THR A 51 7.52 13.64 21.73
N ILE A 52 8.21 12.60 21.26
CA ILE A 52 7.66 11.26 21.02
C ILE A 52 8.47 10.19 21.77
N PRO A 53 7.92 9.01 22.06
CA PRO A 53 8.66 7.97 22.75
C PRO A 53 9.77 7.42 21.84
N ASP A 54 10.89 7.03 22.45
CA ASP A 54 11.95 6.33 21.74
C ASP A 54 11.57 4.86 21.56
N THR A 55 11.09 4.52 20.37
CA THR A 55 10.62 3.17 20.01
C THR A 55 11.72 2.31 19.36
N ARG A 56 12.96 2.81 19.30
CA ARG A 56 14.10 2.07 18.75
C ARG A 56 14.52 0.95 19.69
N MET A 57 15.16 -0.06 19.11
CA MET A 57 15.81 -1.12 19.88
C MET A 57 16.94 -0.52 20.75
N PRO A 58 17.22 -1.05 21.95
CA PRO A 58 18.26 -0.50 22.83
C PRO A 58 19.65 -0.42 22.17
N GLU A 59 20.00 -1.41 21.34
CA GLU A 59 21.25 -1.43 20.55
C GLU A 59 21.44 -0.19 19.69
N CYS A 60 20.35 0.43 19.21
CA CYS A 60 20.40 1.56 18.29
C CYS A 60 21.13 2.79 18.82
N LYS A 61 21.19 2.93 20.15
CA LYS A 61 21.86 4.03 20.86
C LYS A 61 23.38 3.93 20.85
N PHE A 62 23.90 2.73 20.56
CA PHE A 62 25.33 2.42 20.68
C PHE A 62 26.05 2.31 19.33
N TRP A 63 25.34 2.44 18.22
CA TRP A 63 25.96 2.52 16.90
C TRP A 63 26.76 3.83 16.74
N HIS A 64 27.95 3.68 16.17
CA HIS A 64 28.78 4.80 15.72
C HIS A 64 28.65 4.90 14.21
N TYR A 65 28.14 6.04 13.74
CA TYR A 65 27.96 6.31 12.31
C TYR A 65 29.16 7.13 11.79
N PRO A 66 29.52 7.01 10.50
CA PRO A 66 30.54 7.85 9.87
C PRO A 66 30.24 9.34 10.07
N GLU A 67 31.27 10.19 10.13
CA GLU A 67 31.09 11.63 10.29
C GLU A 67 30.84 12.36 8.95
N ASP A 68 31.26 11.76 7.85
CA ASP A 68 31.15 12.27 6.48
C ASP A 68 29.91 11.71 5.75
N LEU A 69 28.76 11.78 6.42
CA LEU A 69 27.47 11.40 5.82
C LEU A 69 27.08 12.35 4.67
N PRO A 70 26.43 11.82 3.62
CA PRO A 70 25.87 12.65 2.54
C PRO A 70 24.78 13.59 3.08
N THR A 71 24.56 14.70 2.38
CA THR A 71 23.48 15.63 2.72
C THR A 71 22.13 15.12 2.20
N ALA A 72 21.04 15.45 2.89
CA ALA A 72 19.71 14.96 2.60
C ALA A 72 18.73 16.10 2.33
N SER A 73 17.96 15.99 1.25
CA SER A 73 16.77 16.78 0.99
C SER A 73 15.53 15.96 1.34
N VAL A 74 14.77 16.41 2.34
CA VAL A 74 13.53 15.74 2.77
C VAL A 74 12.36 16.31 1.99
N ILE A 75 11.74 15.49 1.14
CA ILE A 75 10.65 15.87 0.24
C ILE A 75 9.32 15.44 0.87
N ILE A 76 8.43 16.41 1.09
CA ILE A 76 7.09 16.20 1.62
C ILE A 76 6.08 16.68 0.58
N VAL A 77 5.37 15.73 -0.03
CA VAL A 77 4.26 16.03 -0.94
C VAL A 77 2.97 16.13 -0.13
N PHE A 78 2.15 17.14 -0.40
CA PHE A 78 0.86 17.31 0.26
C PHE A 78 -0.22 17.79 -0.72
N PHE A 79 -1.46 17.40 -0.41
CA PHE A 79 -2.66 17.88 -1.09
C PHE A 79 -3.79 17.98 -0.06
N ASN A 80 -4.24 19.19 0.23
CA ASN A 80 -5.29 19.46 1.22
C ASN A 80 -5.03 18.81 2.58
N GLU A 81 -3.76 18.82 3.00
CA GLU A 81 -3.33 18.28 4.30
C GLU A 81 -3.78 19.18 5.45
N GLY A 82 -4.03 18.58 6.62
CA GLY A 82 -4.33 19.33 7.83
C GLY A 82 -3.17 20.23 8.25
N TRP A 83 -3.45 21.47 8.67
CA TRP A 83 -2.40 22.43 9.05
C TRP A 83 -1.47 21.85 10.13
N SER A 84 -2.04 21.30 11.21
CA SER A 84 -1.25 20.82 12.33
C SER A 84 -0.45 19.56 12.02
N THR A 85 -0.92 18.68 11.15
CA THR A 85 -0.16 17.47 10.75
C THR A 85 0.98 17.81 9.80
N LEU A 86 0.73 18.65 8.79
CA LEU A 86 1.78 19.11 7.86
C LEU A 86 2.91 19.81 8.61
N ILE A 87 2.56 20.80 9.43
CA ILE A 87 3.55 21.60 10.15
C ILE A 87 4.29 20.77 11.20
N ARG A 88 3.62 19.85 11.90
CA ARG A 88 4.28 18.94 12.85
C ARG A 88 5.29 18.02 12.15
N THR A 89 4.98 17.55 10.93
CA THR A 89 5.94 16.79 10.11
C THR A 89 7.19 17.61 9.82
N VAL A 90 7.04 18.86 9.37
CA VAL A 90 8.16 19.78 9.10
C VAL A 90 9.01 20.01 10.35
N HIS A 91 8.37 20.34 11.49
CA HIS A 91 9.07 20.51 12.76
C HIS A 91 9.76 19.24 13.21
N SER A 92 9.12 18.08 13.07
CA SER A 92 9.69 16.80 13.45
C SER A 92 10.97 16.50 12.66
N VAL A 93 10.97 16.71 11.34
CA VAL A 93 12.16 16.57 10.50
C VAL A 93 13.28 17.49 10.97
N ILE A 94 13.00 18.78 11.15
CA ILE A 94 14.01 19.78 11.54
C ILE A 94 14.59 19.47 12.94
N ASN A 95 13.73 19.14 13.90
CA ASN A 95 14.12 18.96 15.29
C ASN A 95 14.87 17.65 15.55
N THR A 96 14.69 16.63 14.70
CA THR A 96 15.27 15.29 14.90
C THR A 96 16.38 14.94 13.90
N SER A 97 16.66 15.81 12.94
CA SER A 97 17.73 15.62 11.96
C SER A 97 18.97 16.45 12.35
N PRO A 98 20.20 15.91 12.27
CA PRO A 98 21.40 16.69 12.54
C PRO A 98 21.56 17.84 11.53
N PRO A 99 21.79 19.10 11.96
CA PRO A 99 21.87 20.24 11.06
C PRO A 99 22.96 20.15 9.98
N LYS A 100 24.01 19.36 10.22
CA LYS A 100 25.10 19.16 9.26
C LYS A 100 24.71 18.33 8.04
N VAL A 101 23.68 17.48 8.16
CA VAL A 101 23.27 16.55 7.09
C VAL A 101 21.91 16.91 6.51
N LEU A 102 21.03 17.63 7.23
CA LEU A 102 19.78 18.14 6.66
C LEU A 102 20.07 19.34 5.77
N LYS A 103 20.00 19.14 4.44
CA LYS A 103 20.24 20.20 3.45
C LYS A 103 19.06 21.16 3.36
N GLU A 104 17.86 20.59 3.28
CA GLU A 104 16.61 21.31 3.06
C GLU A 104 15.40 20.41 3.30
N VAL A 105 14.25 21.03 3.53
CA VAL A 105 12.93 20.39 3.49
C VAL A 105 12.18 20.97 2.30
N VAL A 106 11.84 20.13 1.33
CA VAL A 106 11.16 20.50 0.08
C VAL A 106 9.69 20.13 0.19
N LEU A 107 8.83 21.14 0.34
CA LEU A 107 7.37 20.99 0.33
C LEU A 107 6.86 21.10 -1.10
N ILE A 108 6.11 20.09 -1.56
CA ILE A 108 5.45 20.10 -2.87
C ILE A 108 3.94 20.11 -2.65
N ASP A 109 3.33 21.25 -2.97
CA ASP A 109 1.87 21.40 -2.99
C ASP A 109 1.32 20.87 -4.32
N ASP A 110 0.60 19.74 -4.28
CA ASP A 110 0.00 19.10 -5.45
C ASP A 110 -1.38 19.68 -5.80
N GLY A 111 -1.47 21.01 -5.84
CA GLY A 111 -2.67 21.75 -6.24
C GLY A 111 -3.74 21.87 -5.15
N SER A 112 -3.35 22.08 -3.89
CA SER A 112 -4.28 22.27 -2.77
C SER A 112 -5.18 23.50 -2.94
N ASP A 113 -6.42 23.43 -2.45
CA ASP A 113 -7.41 24.51 -2.53
C ASP A 113 -7.76 25.13 -1.16
N TYR A 114 -7.18 24.64 -0.06
CA TYR A 114 -7.38 25.21 1.27
C TYR A 114 -6.59 26.51 1.47
N ASP A 115 -7.28 27.60 1.84
CA ASP A 115 -6.70 28.94 2.02
C ASP A 115 -5.50 28.97 2.97
N PHE A 116 -5.53 28.19 4.05
CA PHE A 116 -4.45 28.15 5.02
C PHE A 116 -3.16 27.50 4.48
N LEU A 117 -3.23 26.77 3.36
CA LEU A 117 -2.07 26.21 2.66
C LEU A 117 -1.48 27.18 1.63
N GLN A 118 -2.12 28.33 1.42
CA GLN A 118 -1.67 29.37 0.49
C GLN A 118 -0.70 30.35 1.20
N GLU A 119 -1.06 31.63 1.28
CA GLU A 119 -0.22 32.69 1.83
C GLU A 119 0.22 32.44 3.29
N ARG A 120 -0.67 31.84 4.10
CA ARG A 120 -0.35 31.53 5.51
C ARG A 120 0.82 30.55 5.62
N LEU A 121 0.88 29.52 4.78
CA LEU A 121 1.98 28.56 4.77
C LEU A 121 3.29 29.24 4.34
N GLU A 122 3.25 30.03 3.27
CA GLU A 122 4.40 30.79 2.78
C GLU A 122 4.97 31.74 3.84
N ASN A 123 4.10 32.42 4.58
CA ASN A 123 4.51 33.29 5.67
C ASN A 123 5.08 32.51 6.85
N TYR A 124 4.49 31.35 7.18
CA TYR A 124 4.95 30.53 8.28
C TYR A 124 6.36 29.96 8.03
N ILE A 125 6.63 29.44 6.83
CA ILE A 125 7.92 28.79 6.54
C ILE A 125 9.12 29.75 6.51
N LYS A 126 8.89 31.08 6.37
CA LYS A 126 9.95 32.10 6.43
C LYS A 126 10.77 32.03 7.73
N GLN A 127 10.18 31.58 8.83
CA GLN A 127 10.88 31.42 10.12
C GLN A 127 12.07 30.46 10.05
N PHE A 128 12.08 29.54 9.08
CA PHE A 128 13.15 28.57 8.89
C PHE A 128 14.30 29.09 8.03
N ASN A 129 14.35 30.39 7.74
CA ASN A 129 15.46 31.08 7.07
C ASN A 129 15.91 30.40 5.77
N GLY A 130 14.95 29.90 4.97
CA GLY A 130 15.21 29.25 3.69
C GLY A 130 15.55 27.75 3.76
N LEU A 131 15.60 27.14 4.95
CA LEU A 131 15.75 25.69 5.10
C LEU A 131 14.54 24.93 4.56
N VAL A 132 13.34 25.48 4.74
CA VAL A 132 12.09 24.94 4.19
C VAL A 132 11.74 25.70 2.92
N LYS A 133 11.57 24.97 1.82
CA LYS A 133 11.22 25.51 0.50
C LYS A 133 9.87 24.97 0.06
N LEU A 134 9.06 25.80 -0.57
CA LEU A 134 7.74 25.43 -1.07
C LEU A 134 7.69 25.61 -2.58
N PHE A 135 7.25 24.57 -3.27
CA PHE A 135 6.94 24.58 -4.69
C PHE A 135 5.48 24.15 -4.89
N ARG A 136 4.80 24.78 -5.85
CA ARG A 136 3.38 24.55 -6.10
C ARG A 136 3.16 24.06 -7.52
N ASN A 137 2.42 22.96 -7.65
CA ASN A 137 1.87 22.53 -8.92
C ASN A 137 0.65 23.39 -9.26
N THR A 138 0.48 23.72 -10.54
CA THR A 138 -0.67 24.50 -11.01
C THR A 138 -1.98 23.71 -11.02
N GLU A 139 -1.88 22.38 -11.03
CA GLU A 139 -2.99 21.44 -10.99
C GLU A 139 -2.59 20.19 -10.19
N ARG A 140 -3.57 19.34 -9.88
CA ARG A 140 -3.34 18.10 -9.15
C ARG A 140 -2.75 17.03 -10.08
N LEU A 141 -1.46 16.75 -9.94
CA LEU A 141 -0.72 15.80 -10.76
C LEU A 141 -0.66 14.40 -10.13
N GLY A 142 -0.88 14.29 -8.83
CA GLY A 142 -0.80 13.05 -8.08
C GLY A 142 0.51 12.88 -7.30
N LEU A 143 0.48 12.01 -6.29
CA LEU A 143 1.61 11.74 -5.40
C LEU A 143 2.88 11.37 -6.17
N ILE A 144 2.75 10.48 -7.16
CA ILE A 144 3.88 9.92 -7.90
C ILE A 144 4.62 11.02 -8.66
N THR A 145 3.90 11.80 -9.47
CA THR A 145 4.45 12.91 -10.24
C THR A 145 5.00 14.01 -9.32
N ALA A 146 4.27 14.36 -8.26
CA ALA A 146 4.70 15.36 -7.30
C ALA A 146 5.99 14.95 -6.56
N ARG A 147 6.21 13.66 -6.28
CA ARG A 147 7.49 13.16 -5.74
C ARG A 147 8.63 13.32 -6.73
N THR A 148 8.41 13.02 -8.01
CA THR A 148 9.43 13.24 -9.05
C THR A 148 9.80 14.72 -9.15
N ILE A 149 8.81 15.62 -9.18
CA ILE A 149 9.03 17.08 -9.16
C ILE A 149 9.82 17.52 -7.92
N GLY A 150 9.48 16.96 -6.75
CA GLY A 150 10.23 17.21 -5.52
C GLY A 150 11.69 16.75 -5.60
N ALA A 151 11.96 15.61 -6.24
CA ALA A 151 13.32 15.14 -6.48
C ALA A 151 14.08 16.08 -7.44
N GLU A 152 13.41 16.60 -8.47
CA GLU A 152 14.00 17.55 -9.43
C GLU A 152 14.42 18.86 -8.76
N HIS A 153 13.57 19.40 -7.87
CA HIS A 153 13.84 20.62 -7.10
C HIS A 153 14.85 20.43 -5.96
N SER A 154 15.12 19.19 -5.56
CA SER A 154 16.05 18.89 -4.47
C SER A 154 17.51 19.03 -4.88
N THR A 155 18.37 19.36 -3.92
CA THR A 155 19.79 19.68 -4.11
C THR A 155 20.74 18.92 -3.17
N GLY A 156 20.21 18.12 -2.24
CA GLY A 156 20.99 17.20 -1.42
C GLY A 156 21.48 16.00 -2.20
N ASP A 157 22.52 15.34 -1.67
CA ASP A 157 23.08 14.12 -2.26
C ASP A 157 22.08 12.96 -2.20
N VAL A 158 21.26 12.92 -1.15
CA VAL A 158 20.20 11.93 -0.90
C VAL A 158 18.84 12.60 -0.92
N ILE A 159 17.86 11.98 -1.58
CA ILE A 159 16.44 12.31 -1.45
C ILE A 159 15.79 11.44 -0.39
N VAL A 160 14.96 12.03 0.47
CA VAL A 160 14.17 11.31 1.47
C VAL A 160 12.71 11.70 1.30
N PHE A 161 11.88 10.76 0.88
CA PHE A 161 10.42 10.99 0.81
C PHE A 161 9.80 10.74 2.17
N LEU A 162 8.90 11.64 2.58
CA LEU A 162 7.99 11.46 3.71
C LEU A 162 6.59 11.88 3.30
N ASP A 163 5.59 11.20 3.86
CA ASP A 163 4.21 11.68 3.79
C ASP A 163 4.01 12.88 4.72
N ALA A 164 2.99 13.70 4.44
CA ALA A 164 2.78 14.98 5.13
C ALA A 164 2.19 14.88 6.55
N HIS A 165 2.01 13.66 7.06
CA HIS A 165 1.47 13.35 8.37
C HIS A 165 2.37 12.31 9.08
N CYS A 166 3.63 12.68 9.25
CA CYS A 166 4.68 11.86 9.83
C CYS A 166 5.36 12.51 11.03
N GLU A 167 5.89 11.70 11.93
CA GLU A 167 6.70 12.14 13.07
C GLU A 167 7.96 11.28 13.19
N CYS A 168 9.10 11.87 12.89
CA CYS A 168 10.41 11.23 12.88
C CYS A 168 10.91 10.96 14.29
N ASN A 169 11.48 9.77 14.51
CA ASN A 169 12.07 9.40 15.80
C ASN A 169 13.50 9.94 15.96
N LYS A 170 14.04 9.82 17.17
CA LYS A 170 15.40 10.23 17.50
C LYS A 170 16.40 9.53 16.58
N ASN A 171 17.34 10.30 16.02
CA ASN A 171 18.41 9.78 15.19
C ASN A 171 17.89 8.93 14.00
N TRP A 172 16.74 9.29 13.41
CA TRP A 172 16.16 8.54 12.30
C TRP A 172 16.97 8.67 11.00
N LEU A 173 17.56 9.84 10.72
CA LEU A 173 18.19 10.15 9.45
C LEU A 173 19.61 9.53 9.28
N PRO A 174 20.52 9.62 10.26
CA PRO A 174 21.89 9.08 10.11
C PRO A 174 21.97 7.57 9.78
N PRO A 175 21.14 6.68 10.36
CA PRO A 175 21.12 5.27 9.96
C PRO A 175 20.79 5.06 8.49
N LEU A 176 19.84 5.83 7.93
CA LEU A 176 19.47 5.75 6.51
C LEU A 176 20.63 6.21 5.62
N LEU A 177 21.19 7.39 5.92
CA LEU A 177 22.29 7.96 5.16
C LEU A 177 23.56 7.11 5.21
N THR A 178 23.78 6.39 6.31
CA THR A 178 24.92 5.46 6.43
C THR A 178 24.83 4.32 5.43
N ARG A 179 23.62 3.85 5.11
CA ARG A 179 23.42 2.80 4.11
C ARG A 179 23.69 3.29 2.70
N ILE A 180 23.15 4.45 2.35
CA ILE A 180 23.37 5.04 1.03
C ILE A 180 24.83 5.47 0.84
N ARG A 181 25.49 5.93 1.90
CA ARG A 181 26.94 6.20 1.89
C ARG A 181 27.75 4.93 1.63
N HIS A 182 27.36 3.82 2.23
CA HIS A 182 28.05 2.54 2.06
C HIS A 182 27.93 2.03 0.62
N ASP A 183 26.74 2.14 0.04
CA ASP A 183 26.48 1.85 -1.35
C ASP A 183 25.33 2.73 -1.85
N ARG A 184 25.64 3.58 -2.84
CA ARG A 184 24.70 4.54 -3.44
C ARG A 184 23.49 3.87 -4.10
N THR A 185 23.59 2.57 -4.41
CA THR A 185 22.52 1.81 -5.05
C THR A 185 21.50 1.24 -4.06
N ILE A 186 21.67 1.51 -2.75
CA ILE A 186 20.72 1.10 -1.71
C ILE A 186 19.55 2.08 -1.63
N LEU A 187 18.33 1.53 -1.69
CA LEU A 187 17.10 2.18 -1.25
C LEU A 187 16.88 1.82 0.23
N ALA A 188 17.01 2.81 1.11
CA ALA A 188 16.90 2.62 2.55
C ALA A 188 15.50 3.02 3.06
N VAL A 189 14.86 2.14 3.83
CA VAL A 189 13.49 2.32 4.33
C VAL A 189 13.51 2.36 5.86
N PRO A 190 12.94 3.39 6.51
CA PRO A 190 12.77 3.39 7.96
C PRO A 190 11.68 2.39 8.37
N ILE A 191 11.73 1.91 9.60
CA ILE A 191 10.59 1.20 10.18
C ILE A 191 9.45 2.20 10.42
N VAL A 192 8.29 1.90 9.86
CA VAL A 192 7.11 2.74 10.02
C VAL A 192 6.39 2.39 11.33
N ASP A 193 6.32 3.35 12.23
CA ASP A 193 5.50 3.30 13.44
C ASP A 193 4.13 3.92 13.18
N GLY A 194 3.20 3.73 14.11
CA GLY A 194 1.84 4.23 14.01
C GLY A 194 1.63 5.48 14.85
N VAL A 195 0.94 6.46 14.27
CA VAL A 195 0.28 7.51 15.02
C VAL A 195 -1.22 7.30 14.89
N ASN A 196 -1.89 7.12 16.02
CA ASN A 196 -3.31 6.79 16.06
C ASN A 196 -4.13 7.97 15.50
N TRP A 197 -4.96 7.70 14.51
CA TRP A 197 -5.76 8.72 13.81
C TRP A 197 -6.75 9.48 14.71
N ASP A 198 -7.21 8.88 15.80
CA ASP A 198 -8.20 9.51 16.68
C ASP A 198 -7.54 10.28 17.84
N THR A 199 -6.55 9.65 18.47
CA THR A 199 -5.98 10.15 19.73
C THR A 199 -4.59 10.77 19.59
N MET A 200 -3.97 10.70 18.41
CA MET A 200 -2.59 11.12 18.15
C MET A 200 -1.53 10.38 19.00
N ALA A 201 -1.89 9.25 19.62
CA ALA A 201 -0.97 8.41 20.37
C ALA A 201 0.05 7.76 19.43
N TYR A 202 1.33 7.81 19.78
CA TYR A 202 2.40 7.14 19.03
C TYR A 202 2.58 5.71 19.54
N TYR A 203 2.67 4.73 18.64
CA TYR A 203 2.82 3.32 18.98
C TYR A 203 3.66 2.57 17.94
N THR A 204 4.26 1.43 18.32
CA THR A 204 4.95 0.55 17.37
C THR A 204 3.95 -0.30 16.60
N VAL A 205 4.06 -0.34 15.27
CA VAL A 205 3.21 -1.20 14.43
C VAL A 205 3.58 -2.68 14.61
N TYR A 206 4.88 -2.94 14.73
CA TYR A 206 5.43 -4.28 14.90
C TYR A 206 5.69 -4.58 16.38
N ASP A 207 5.67 -5.86 16.70
CA ASP A 207 6.12 -6.38 17.99
C ASP A 207 7.66 -6.44 18.03
N HIS A 208 8.24 -7.39 18.78
CA HIS A 208 9.68 -7.60 18.84
C HIS A 208 10.26 -8.31 17.59
N ASN A 209 9.42 -8.72 16.64
CA ASN A 209 9.84 -9.38 15.42
C ASN A 209 10.14 -8.39 14.30
N HIS A 210 10.98 -8.83 13.37
CA HIS A 210 11.28 -8.08 12.16
C HIS A 210 10.32 -8.47 11.04
N HIS A 211 9.79 -7.46 10.37
CA HIS A 211 8.91 -7.59 9.21
C HIS A 211 9.58 -7.04 7.96
N ARG A 212 9.15 -7.48 6.78
CA ARG A 212 9.58 -6.94 5.49
C ARG A 212 8.39 -6.84 4.54
N GLY A 213 8.48 -5.92 3.59
CA GLY A 213 7.51 -5.81 2.52
C GLY A 213 7.57 -7.02 1.59
N ILE A 214 6.40 -7.61 1.31
CA ILE A 214 6.23 -8.70 0.36
C ILE A 214 5.18 -8.31 -0.69
N LEU A 215 4.90 -9.22 -1.62
CA LEU A 215 3.81 -9.06 -2.60
C LEU A 215 2.87 -10.26 -2.57
N GLU A 216 1.62 -10.02 -2.93
CA GLU A 216 0.67 -11.05 -3.37
C GLU A 216 0.37 -10.82 -4.84
N TRP A 217 -0.17 -11.83 -5.52
CA TRP A 217 -0.28 -11.82 -6.99
C TRP A 217 -1.19 -10.74 -7.56
N GLY A 218 -2.04 -10.09 -6.76
CA GLY A 218 -2.85 -8.93 -7.14
C GLY A 218 -2.20 -7.57 -6.88
N LEU A 219 -0.93 -7.55 -6.44
CA LEU A 219 -0.17 -6.34 -6.06
C LEU A 219 -0.85 -5.49 -4.98
N LEU A 220 -1.60 -6.10 -4.07
CA LEU A 220 -1.94 -5.46 -2.80
C LEU A 220 -0.74 -5.56 -1.84
N TYR A 221 -0.35 -4.44 -1.24
CA TYR A 221 0.78 -4.41 -0.31
C TYR A 221 0.54 -5.33 0.90
N LYS A 222 1.54 -6.17 1.18
CA LYS A 222 1.54 -7.12 2.28
C LYS A 222 2.90 -7.06 2.97
N GLU A 223 2.90 -7.49 4.22
CA GLU A 223 4.12 -7.61 5.03
C GLU A 223 4.23 -9.02 5.57
N GLY A 224 5.46 -9.52 5.65
CA GLY A 224 5.78 -10.82 6.21
C GLY A 224 6.86 -10.72 7.27
N LEU A 225 6.94 -11.74 8.14
CA LEU A 225 8.11 -11.90 9.00
C LEU A 225 9.36 -12.09 8.14
N VAL A 226 10.47 -11.52 8.56
CA VAL A 226 11.75 -11.76 7.92
C VAL A 226 12.15 -13.22 8.11
N PRO A 227 12.50 -13.96 7.04
CA PRO A 227 13.00 -15.32 7.14
C PRO A 227 14.14 -15.47 8.14
N LYS A 228 14.14 -16.59 8.87
CA LYS A 228 15.12 -16.84 9.93
C LYS A 228 16.56 -16.84 9.38
N GLU A 229 16.78 -17.39 8.19
CA GLU A 229 18.12 -17.38 7.58
C GLU A 229 18.70 -15.97 7.39
N ILE A 230 17.86 -14.97 7.11
CA ILE A 230 18.29 -13.56 6.99
C ILE A 230 18.59 -12.97 8.36
N LEU A 231 17.79 -13.31 9.38
CA LEU A 231 17.98 -12.82 10.74
C LEU A 231 19.26 -13.40 11.38
N ASP A 232 19.49 -14.70 11.21
CA ASP A 232 20.62 -15.43 11.78
C ASP A 232 21.97 -15.04 11.14
N ALA A 233 21.95 -14.49 9.92
CA ALA A 233 23.14 -13.98 9.24
C ALA A 233 23.64 -12.63 9.80
N ARG A 234 22.81 -11.93 10.59
CA ARG A 234 23.15 -10.63 11.19
C ARG A 234 23.83 -10.83 12.53
N LYS A 235 24.80 -9.98 12.83
CA LYS A 235 25.53 -10.00 14.11
C LYS A 235 24.71 -9.35 15.22
N TYR A 236 23.97 -8.30 14.89
CA TYR A 236 23.13 -7.57 15.83
C TYR A 236 21.69 -7.49 15.31
N ALA A 237 20.73 -7.53 16.23
CA ALA A 237 19.32 -7.56 15.85
C ALA A 237 18.88 -6.24 15.20
N SER A 238 19.58 -5.14 15.48
CA SER A 238 19.33 -3.80 14.93
C SER A 238 19.98 -3.52 13.55
N GLU A 239 20.72 -4.47 12.96
CA GLU A 239 21.30 -4.30 11.62
C GLU A 239 20.22 -4.26 10.52
N PRO A 240 20.42 -3.51 9.43
CA PRO A 240 19.50 -3.52 8.30
C PRO A 240 19.35 -4.89 7.66
N TYR A 241 18.23 -5.10 6.96
CA TYR A 241 17.95 -6.34 6.24
C TYR A 241 17.20 -6.09 4.93
N ALA A 242 17.41 -7.00 3.98
CA ALA A 242 16.80 -6.95 2.66
C ALA A 242 15.28 -7.12 2.72
N SER A 243 14.57 -6.23 2.00
CA SER A 243 13.12 -6.28 1.82
C SER A 243 12.77 -6.30 0.32
N PRO A 244 12.01 -7.31 -0.15
CA PRO A 244 11.58 -7.43 -1.55
C PRO A 244 10.82 -6.20 -2.05
N THR A 245 9.96 -5.64 -1.20
CA THR A 245 9.16 -4.45 -1.50
C THR A 245 9.17 -3.49 -0.32
N HIS A 246 8.51 -2.35 -0.47
CA HIS A 246 8.32 -1.36 0.59
C HIS A 246 6.94 -0.72 0.48
N ALA A 247 6.48 -0.07 1.56
CA ALA A 247 5.17 0.59 1.57
C ALA A 247 5.11 1.80 0.61
N GLY A 248 6.26 2.43 0.31
CA GLY A 248 6.37 3.52 -0.67
C GLY A 248 6.24 4.92 -0.09
N GLY A 249 5.61 5.08 1.08
CA GLY A 249 5.43 6.37 1.76
C GLY A 249 6.75 7.04 2.16
N LEU A 250 7.63 6.26 2.79
CA LEU A 250 8.82 6.74 3.47
C LEU A 250 10.04 5.96 3.00
N LEU A 251 11.00 6.63 2.37
CA LEU A 251 12.24 6.00 1.89
C LEU A 251 13.33 7.04 1.63
N ALA A 252 14.58 6.59 1.61
CA ALA A 252 15.76 7.38 1.28
C ALA A 252 16.56 6.71 0.15
N MET A 253 17.08 7.51 -0.79
CA MET A 253 17.84 7.03 -1.94
C MET A 253 18.84 8.08 -2.42
N ASP A 254 19.98 7.65 -2.94
CA ASP A 254 20.90 8.56 -3.64
C ASP A 254 20.16 9.26 -4.79
N ARG A 255 20.28 10.59 -4.84
CA ARG A 255 19.53 11.40 -5.80
C ARG A 255 19.94 11.10 -7.23
N ALA A 256 21.22 10.93 -7.50
CA ALA A 256 21.71 10.64 -8.85
C ALA A 256 21.24 9.25 -9.28
N TYR A 257 21.32 8.26 -8.40
CA TYR A 257 20.85 6.91 -8.67
C TYR A 257 19.34 6.85 -8.95
N PHE A 258 18.52 7.64 -8.23
CA PHE A 258 17.08 7.75 -8.53
C PHE A 258 16.83 8.19 -9.98
N PHE A 259 17.57 9.18 -10.48
CA PHE A 259 17.44 9.64 -11.86
C PHE A 259 18.10 8.71 -12.89
N GLU A 260 19.17 8.00 -12.53
CA GLU A 260 19.76 6.95 -13.38
C GLU A 260 18.78 5.80 -13.64
N LEU A 261 17.91 5.49 -12.66
CA LEU A 261 16.79 4.56 -12.82
C LEU A 261 15.56 5.17 -13.52
N GLY A 262 15.68 6.40 -14.04
CA GLY A 262 14.62 7.13 -14.71
C GLY A 262 13.51 7.66 -13.79
N GLY A 263 13.77 7.75 -12.49
CA GLY A 263 12.78 8.13 -11.48
C GLY A 263 11.61 7.14 -11.42
N TYR A 264 10.43 7.61 -11.01
CA TYR A 264 9.19 6.86 -11.20
C TYR A 264 8.77 6.88 -12.66
N ASP A 265 8.18 5.78 -13.16
CA ASP A 265 7.54 5.75 -14.47
C ASP A 265 6.51 6.89 -14.63
N PRO A 266 6.71 7.83 -15.57
CA PRO A 266 5.85 9.01 -15.74
C PRO A 266 4.43 8.65 -16.21
N GLY A 267 4.20 7.41 -16.65
CA GLY A 267 2.86 6.93 -16.98
C GLY A 267 2.03 6.47 -15.77
N LEU A 268 2.63 6.36 -14.58
CA LEU A 268 1.91 6.04 -13.35
C LEU A 268 1.11 7.25 -12.88
N LYS A 269 -0.16 7.05 -12.54
CA LYS A 269 -1.12 8.11 -12.22
C LYS A 269 -1.49 8.12 -10.75
N ILE A 270 -1.54 9.31 -10.15
CA ILE A 270 -2.07 9.58 -8.79
C ILE A 270 -1.35 8.80 -7.69
N TRP A 271 -1.66 7.52 -7.51
CA TRP A 271 -1.16 6.66 -6.44
C TRP A 271 -1.35 5.18 -6.79
N GLY A 272 -0.47 4.33 -6.28
CA GLY A 272 -0.55 2.87 -6.33
C GLY A 272 0.39 2.30 -7.39
N GLY A 273 1.15 1.27 -7.03
CA GLY A 273 2.05 0.56 -7.93
C GLY A 273 3.47 1.13 -7.96
N GLU A 274 3.65 2.41 -7.62
CA GLU A 274 4.97 3.08 -7.63
C GLU A 274 5.96 2.44 -6.66
N ASN A 275 5.45 1.91 -5.55
CA ASN A 275 6.26 1.22 -4.55
C ASN A 275 6.81 -0.12 -5.07
N TYR A 276 6.02 -0.85 -5.87
CA TYR A 276 6.49 -2.08 -6.53
C TYR A 276 7.42 -1.78 -7.69
N GLU A 277 7.06 -0.78 -8.50
CA GLU A 277 7.85 -0.35 -9.64
C GLU A 277 9.28 0.03 -9.24
N LEU A 278 9.43 0.87 -8.20
CA LEU A 278 10.74 1.29 -7.72
C LEU A 278 11.50 0.13 -7.06
N ALA A 279 10.82 -0.71 -6.26
CA ALA A 279 11.44 -1.89 -5.67
C ALA A 279 11.99 -2.87 -6.74
N PHE A 280 11.21 -3.12 -7.80
CA PHE A 280 11.63 -3.98 -8.91
C PHE A 280 12.77 -3.36 -9.70
N LYS A 281 12.71 -2.05 -10.01
CA LYS A 281 13.84 -1.31 -10.60
C LYS A 281 15.12 -1.51 -9.80
N VAL A 282 15.09 -1.17 -8.52
CA VAL A 282 16.28 -1.22 -7.66
C VAL A 282 16.86 -2.63 -7.60
N TRP A 283 16.04 -3.64 -7.28
CA TRP A 283 16.54 -5.02 -7.15
C TRP A 283 16.99 -5.63 -8.47
N MET A 284 16.20 -5.44 -9.54
CA MET A 284 16.46 -6.11 -10.81
C MET A 284 17.57 -5.40 -11.60
N CYS A 285 17.81 -4.11 -11.37
CA CYS A 285 18.84 -3.33 -12.07
C CYS A 285 20.13 -3.14 -11.25
N GLY A 286 20.34 -3.92 -10.18
CA GLY A 286 21.65 -4.08 -9.54
C GLY A 286 21.85 -3.43 -8.17
N GLY A 287 20.85 -2.74 -7.64
CA GLY A 287 20.84 -2.23 -6.27
C GLY A 287 20.14 -3.17 -5.27
N SER A 288 19.82 -2.64 -4.09
CA SER A 288 19.08 -3.36 -3.05
C SER A 288 18.11 -2.44 -2.29
N SER A 289 17.05 -3.02 -1.75
CA SER A 289 16.12 -2.32 -0.85
C SER A 289 16.24 -2.89 0.55
N GLU A 290 16.53 -2.04 1.53
CA GLU A 290 16.85 -2.43 2.90
C GLU A 290 15.98 -1.69 3.92
N TRP A 291 15.38 -2.43 4.85
CA TRP A 291 14.75 -1.84 6.03
C TRP A 291 15.80 -1.61 7.11
N VAL A 292 15.77 -0.44 7.75
CA VAL A 292 16.80 0.02 8.68
C VAL A 292 16.19 0.15 10.10
N PRO A 293 16.33 -0.85 10.99
CA PRO A 293 15.65 -0.89 12.30
C PRO A 293 15.87 0.31 13.21
N CYS A 294 17.07 0.91 13.15
CA CYS A 294 17.41 2.08 13.94
C CYS A 294 16.86 3.40 13.40
N SER A 295 16.32 3.41 12.19
CA SER A 295 15.54 4.52 11.66
C SER A 295 14.06 4.21 11.83
N ARG A 296 13.34 5.09 12.54
CA ARG A 296 11.90 4.93 12.76
C ARG A 296 11.17 6.23 12.50
N VAL A 297 10.01 6.14 11.87
CA VAL A 297 9.15 7.29 11.59
C VAL A 297 7.70 6.88 11.82
N GLY A 298 6.98 7.61 12.66
CA GLY A 298 5.55 7.45 12.85
C GLY A 298 4.77 8.00 11.67
N HIS A 299 3.70 7.32 11.29
CA HIS A 299 2.78 7.72 10.23
C HIS A 299 1.34 7.64 10.73
N ILE A 300 0.51 8.64 10.40
CA ILE A 300 -0.92 8.62 10.77
C ILE A 300 -1.69 7.64 9.87
N TYR A 301 -2.09 6.49 10.41
CA TYR A 301 -2.95 5.55 9.70
C TYR A 301 -4.39 6.02 9.74
N ARG A 302 -4.91 6.51 8.59
CA ARG A 302 -6.28 7.03 8.48
C ARG A 302 -7.32 6.08 9.07
N GLY A 303 -8.26 6.66 9.82
CA GLY A 303 -9.38 5.95 10.43
C GLY A 303 -10.38 5.43 9.40
N PRO A 304 -11.37 4.64 9.86
CA PRO A 304 -12.46 4.20 9.01
C PRO A 304 -13.16 5.41 8.41
N ARG A 305 -13.53 5.33 7.11
CA ARG A 305 -14.33 6.38 6.48
C ARG A 305 -15.71 6.40 7.14
N ILE A 306 -15.91 7.29 8.10
CA ILE A 306 -17.24 7.60 8.64
C ILE A 306 -18.00 8.28 7.50
N GLY A 307 -19.23 7.84 7.23
CA GLY A 307 -19.99 8.23 6.03
C GLY A 307 -19.96 9.73 5.72
N GLY A 308 -19.79 10.07 4.45
CA GLY A 308 -19.80 11.42 3.93
C GLY A 308 -20.10 11.39 2.43
N ALA A 309 -20.82 12.40 1.93
CA ALA A 309 -21.07 12.51 0.50
C ALA A 309 -19.71 12.55 -0.23
N PRO A 310 -19.54 11.82 -1.35
CA PRO A 310 -18.31 11.91 -2.12
C PRO A 310 -18.05 13.39 -2.44
N LYS A 311 -16.82 13.87 -2.18
CA LYS A 311 -16.33 15.10 -2.83
C LYS A 311 -16.68 14.98 -4.31
N LYS A 312 -17.17 16.07 -4.94
CA LYS A 312 -17.68 16.15 -6.33
C LYS A 312 -17.31 14.91 -7.14
N ARG A 313 -18.30 14.10 -7.58
CA ARG A 313 -18.08 12.95 -8.47
C ARG A 313 -17.19 13.42 -9.63
N GLN A 314 -15.88 13.24 -9.50
CA GLN A 314 -14.99 13.22 -10.64
C GLN A 314 -15.39 11.98 -11.41
N GLU A 315 -15.49 12.09 -12.72
CA GLU A 315 -15.69 10.92 -13.56
C GLU A 315 -14.55 9.95 -13.26
N GLU A 316 -14.85 8.88 -12.51
CA GLU A 316 -13.85 7.88 -12.21
C GLU A 316 -13.48 7.18 -13.53
N PRO A 317 -12.19 6.99 -13.80
CA PRO A 317 -11.78 6.29 -14.99
C PRO A 317 -12.34 4.87 -14.96
N LYS A 318 -12.74 4.36 -16.13
CA LYS A 318 -13.26 3.00 -16.30
C LYS A 318 -12.35 1.92 -15.71
N VAL A 319 -11.03 2.16 -15.74
CA VAL A 319 -10.04 1.40 -14.97
C VAL A 319 -9.52 2.33 -13.88
N PRO A 320 -9.69 1.99 -12.58
CA PRO A 320 -9.14 2.79 -11.50
C PRO A 320 -7.64 3.01 -11.68
N HIS A 321 -7.14 4.21 -11.35
CA HIS A 321 -5.74 4.58 -11.56
C HIS A 321 -4.75 3.57 -10.97
N SER A 322 -5.02 3.05 -9.77
CA SER A 322 -4.17 2.04 -9.13
C SER A 322 -4.05 0.76 -9.95
N TYR A 323 -5.14 0.25 -10.54
CA TYR A 323 -5.10 -0.93 -11.39
C TYR A 323 -4.44 -0.67 -12.74
N ALA A 324 -4.64 0.51 -13.33
CA ALA A 324 -3.91 0.92 -14.53
C ALA A 324 -2.40 0.97 -14.26
N ASN A 325 -1.99 1.48 -13.10
CA ASN A 325 -0.60 1.48 -12.67
C ASN A 325 -0.07 0.07 -12.45
N TYR A 326 -0.82 -0.80 -11.76
CA TYR A 326 -0.43 -2.21 -11.58
C TYR A 326 -0.20 -2.89 -12.91
N LEU A 327 -1.05 -2.68 -13.92
CA LEU A 327 -0.84 -3.22 -15.26
C LEU A 327 0.48 -2.75 -15.88
N ARG A 328 0.85 -1.47 -15.73
CA ARG A 328 2.17 -0.99 -16.20
C ARG A 328 3.31 -1.71 -15.51
N VAL A 329 3.22 -1.89 -14.18
CA VAL A 329 4.23 -2.63 -13.40
C VAL A 329 4.33 -4.08 -13.86
N VAL A 330 3.19 -4.77 -13.97
CA VAL A 330 3.12 -6.17 -14.41
C VAL A 330 3.72 -6.32 -15.81
N GLU A 331 3.35 -5.45 -16.75
CA GLU A 331 3.75 -5.60 -18.15
C GLU A 331 5.23 -5.32 -18.39
N VAL A 332 5.83 -4.41 -17.63
CA VAL A 332 7.25 -4.06 -17.73
C VAL A 332 8.13 -5.01 -16.92
N TRP A 333 7.76 -5.25 -15.65
CA TRP A 333 8.68 -5.85 -14.68
C TRP A 333 8.48 -7.34 -14.50
N MET A 334 7.26 -7.86 -14.60
CA MET A 334 6.99 -9.28 -14.37
C MET A 334 7.16 -10.10 -15.66
N ASP A 335 7.85 -11.24 -15.58
CA ASP A 335 7.99 -12.16 -16.73
C ASP A 335 6.63 -12.84 -17.02
N ASP A 336 6.41 -13.31 -18.25
CA ASP A 336 5.10 -13.81 -18.73
C ASP A 336 4.42 -14.83 -17.81
N GLU A 337 5.19 -15.76 -17.23
CA GLU A 337 4.69 -16.74 -16.25
C GLU A 337 3.99 -16.07 -15.04
N PHE A 338 4.57 -14.97 -14.54
CA PHE A 338 4.08 -14.27 -13.36
C PHE A 338 2.94 -13.30 -13.69
N LYS A 339 2.92 -12.76 -14.92
CA LYS A 339 1.76 -11.98 -15.42
C LYS A 339 0.49 -12.83 -15.37
N GLU A 340 0.60 -14.11 -15.69
CA GLU A 340 -0.53 -15.03 -15.63
C GLU A 340 -1.05 -15.26 -14.20
N TYR A 341 -0.21 -15.16 -13.17
CA TYR A 341 -0.69 -15.18 -11.79
C TYR A 341 -1.50 -13.92 -11.44
N PHE A 342 -1.05 -12.75 -11.90
CA PHE A 342 -1.81 -11.51 -11.75
C PHE A 342 -3.16 -11.60 -12.47
N TYR A 343 -3.19 -12.09 -13.71
CA TYR A 343 -4.45 -12.26 -14.45
C TYR A 343 -5.31 -13.41 -13.96
N ALA A 344 -4.76 -14.42 -13.29
CA ALA A 344 -5.58 -15.39 -12.56
C ALA A 344 -6.27 -14.74 -11.36
N ARG A 345 -5.58 -13.81 -10.69
CA ARG A 345 -6.05 -13.09 -9.51
C ARG A 345 -7.02 -11.95 -9.82
N GLU A 346 -6.80 -11.21 -10.91
CA GLU A 346 -7.61 -10.08 -11.41
C GLU A 346 -7.94 -10.24 -12.91
N PRO A 347 -8.70 -11.27 -13.31
CA PRO A 347 -8.89 -11.62 -14.72
C PRO A 347 -9.62 -10.56 -15.55
N TRP A 348 -10.44 -9.73 -14.91
CA TRP A 348 -11.17 -8.63 -15.53
C TRP A 348 -10.24 -7.54 -16.09
N LEU A 349 -8.97 -7.48 -15.69
CA LEU A 349 -7.99 -6.51 -16.19
C LEU A 349 -7.30 -6.96 -17.48
N ARG A 350 -7.51 -8.19 -17.94
CA ARG A 350 -6.82 -8.69 -19.15
C ARG A 350 -7.21 -7.87 -20.37
N GLY A 351 -6.21 -7.24 -21.01
CA GLY A 351 -6.40 -6.38 -22.17
C GLY A 351 -6.91 -4.97 -21.86
N ALA A 352 -7.02 -4.60 -20.57
CA ALA A 352 -7.38 -3.24 -20.18
C ALA A 352 -6.27 -2.24 -20.59
N PRO A 353 -6.62 -1.00 -20.94
CA PRO A 353 -5.63 -0.01 -21.37
C PRO A 353 -4.76 0.46 -20.20
N PHE A 354 -3.44 0.37 -20.36
CA PHE A 354 -2.44 0.85 -19.38
C PHE A 354 -1.45 1.87 -19.97
N GLY A 355 -1.67 2.27 -21.23
CA GLY A 355 -0.84 3.25 -21.94
C GLY A 355 0.47 2.68 -22.50
N ASP A 356 1.29 3.55 -23.09
CA ASP A 356 2.58 3.16 -23.67
C ASP A 356 3.62 2.91 -22.56
N VAL A 357 4.33 1.79 -22.67
CA VAL A 357 5.39 1.36 -21.76
C VAL A 357 6.74 1.17 -22.47
N SER A 358 6.83 1.56 -23.75
CA SER A 358 8.03 1.34 -24.59
C SER A 358 9.29 1.94 -23.97
N ALA A 359 9.21 3.14 -23.37
CA ALA A 359 10.34 3.77 -22.69
C ALA A 359 10.78 2.98 -21.44
N GLN A 360 9.86 2.40 -20.68
CA GLN A 360 10.17 1.62 -19.49
C GLN A 360 10.79 0.25 -19.86
N LEU A 361 10.28 -0.39 -20.93
CA LEU A 361 10.87 -1.61 -21.48
C LEU A 361 12.29 -1.36 -21.99
N LYS A 362 12.50 -0.25 -22.71
CA LYS A 362 13.83 0.16 -23.17
C LYS A 362 14.79 0.43 -22.00
N LEU A 363 14.32 1.11 -20.95
CA LEU A 363 15.11 1.35 -19.75
C LEU A 363 15.55 0.04 -19.08
N LYS A 364 14.65 -0.95 -18.99
CA LYS A 364 14.95 -2.28 -18.45
C LYS A 364 16.01 -3.01 -19.29
N GLU A 365 15.93 -2.89 -20.62
CA GLU A 365 16.91 -3.47 -21.56
C GLU A 365 18.27 -2.78 -21.47
N ASP A 366 18.31 -1.44 -21.57
CA ASP A 366 19.52 -0.63 -21.59
C ASP A 366 20.32 -0.77 -20.27
N ASN A 367 19.64 -0.97 -19.13
CA ASN A 367 20.29 -1.21 -17.83
C ASN A 367 20.63 -2.69 -17.56
N HIS A 368 20.39 -3.58 -18.54
CA HIS A 368 20.63 -5.02 -18.40
C HIS A 368 19.99 -5.63 -17.13
N CYS A 369 18.77 -5.17 -16.81
CA CYS A 369 18.10 -5.60 -15.60
C CYS A 369 17.77 -7.10 -15.66
N LYS A 370 17.87 -7.75 -14.50
CA LYS A 370 17.59 -9.17 -14.31
C LYS A 370 16.09 -9.46 -14.51
N SER A 371 15.74 -10.72 -14.69
CA SER A 371 14.35 -11.14 -14.86
C SER A 371 13.56 -11.18 -13.55
N PHE A 372 12.24 -11.15 -13.62
CA PHE A 372 11.40 -11.28 -12.42
C PHE A 372 11.58 -12.65 -11.74
N LYS A 373 11.82 -13.69 -12.53
CA LYS A 373 12.20 -15.02 -12.04
C LYS A 373 13.47 -14.98 -11.18
N TRP A 374 14.46 -14.17 -11.55
CA TRP A 374 15.63 -13.96 -10.72
C TRP A 374 15.25 -13.26 -9.40
N PHE A 375 14.42 -12.22 -9.45
CA PHE A 375 13.95 -11.51 -8.25
C PHE A 375 13.24 -12.46 -7.27
N MET A 376 12.27 -13.24 -7.77
CA MET A 376 11.53 -14.22 -6.96
C MET A 376 12.44 -15.30 -6.36
N LYS A 377 13.48 -15.73 -7.08
CA LYS A 377 14.42 -16.75 -6.58
C LYS A 377 15.41 -16.21 -5.55
N ASN A 378 15.92 -14.98 -5.71
CA ASN A 378 17.08 -14.50 -4.96
C ASN A 378 16.73 -13.47 -3.89
N VAL A 379 15.61 -12.76 -4.05
CA VAL A 379 15.17 -11.68 -3.14
C VAL A 379 13.90 -12.09 -2.42
N ALA A 380 12.92 -12.59 -3.16
CA ALA A 380 11.54 -12.82 -2.72
C ALA A 380 11.19 -14.31 -2.59
N PHE A 381 12.17 -15.13 -2.18
CA PHE A 381 12.06 -16.60 -2.17
C PHE A 381 10.96 -17.14 -1.24
N ASP A 382 10.69 -16.43 -0.15
CA ASP A 382 9.70 -16.73 0.89
C ASP A 382 8.26 -16.37 0.49
N ILE A 383 8.06 -15.71 -0.67
CA ILE A 383 6.73 -15.32 -1.11
C ILE A 383 5.87 -16.55 -1.42
N TYR A 384 6.43 -17.62 -1.99
CA TYR A 384 5.69 -18.83 -2.31
C TYR A 384 5.14 -19.56 -1.09
N ASP A 385 5.73 -19.37 0.11
CA ASP A 385 5.26 -19.98 1.35
C ASP A 385 3.90 -19.41 1.80
N LYS A 386 3.56 -18.20 1.34
CA LYS A 386 2.31 -17.51 1.68
C LYS A 386 1.39 -17.33 0.48
N PHE A 387 1.99 -17.11 -0.69
CA PHE A 387 1.32 -16.85 -1.95
C PHE A 387 1.92 -17.78 -3.02
N PRO A 388 1.58 -19.08 -2.97
CA PRO A 388 2.07 -20.06 -3.95
C PRO A 388 1.61 -19.71 -5.37
N ALA A 389 2.21 -20.35 -6.37
CA ALA A 389 1.85 -20.17 -7.78
C ALA A 389 0.35 -20.40 -8.00
N LEU A 390 -0.31 -19.44 -8.66
CA LEU A 390 -1.76 -19.51 -8.88
C LEU A 390 -2.09 -20.38 -10.10
N PRO A 391 -2.95 -21.42 -9.94
CA PRO A 391 -3.47 -22.18 -11.07
C PRO A 391 -4.31 -21.27 -11.98
N PRO A 392 -4.34 -21.56 -13.30
CA PRO A 392 -5.19 -20.81 -14.22
C PRO A 392 -6.67 -20.96 -13.85
N ASN A 393 -7.46 -19.93 -14.19
CA ASN A 393 -8.91 -19.97 -14.05
C ASN A 393 -9.53 -20.88 -15.11
N VAL A 394 -10.43 -21.78 -14.71
CA VAL A 394 -11.25 -22.55 -15.67
C VAL A 394 -12.47 -21.73 -16.11
N ALA A 395 -13.00 -20.90 -15.23
CA ALA A 395 -14.04 -19.93 -15.53
C ALA A 395 -13.95 -18.74 -14.56
N TRP A 396 -14.39 -17.56 -15.02
CA TRP A 396 -14.43 -16.36 -14.21
C TRP A 396 -15.41 -15.36 -14.82
N GLY A 397 -15.91 -14.43 -14.01
CA GLY A 397 -16.85 -13.40 -14.44
C GLY A 397 -18.05 -13.27 -13.50
N GLU A 398 -19.16 -12.78 -14.03
CA GLU A 398 -20.45 -12.86 -13.33
C GLU A 398 -20.96 -14.30 -13.38
N ILE A 399 -21.49 -14.81 -12.26
CA ILE A 399 -22.13 -16.12 -12.19
C ILE A 399 -23.64 -15.89 -12.17
N ARG A 400 -24.29 -16.09 -13.32
CA ARG A 400 -25.70 -15.75 -13.57
C ARG A 400 -26.57 -17.00 -13.64
N HIS A 401 -27.83 -16.91 -13.24
CA HIS A 401 -28.82 -17.95 -13.52
C HIS A 401 -29.02 -18.19 -15.02
N LYS A 402 -28.98 -19.45 -15.46
CA LYS A 402 -29.21 -19.84 -16.87
C LYS A 402 -30.67 -19.66 -17.31
N GLY A 403 -31.62 -19.74 -16.37
CA GLY A 403 -33.07 -19.70 -16.62
C GLY A 403 -33.67 -18.33 -16.99
N GLY A 404 -32.86 -17.31 -17.28
CA GLY A 404 -33.33 -15.98 -17.72
C GLY A 404 -33.55 -14.96 -16.60
N ASP A 405 -33.66 -15.40 -15.35
CA ASP A 405 -33.65 -14.51 -14.20
C ASP A 405 -32.37 -13.66 -14.23
N ARG A 406 -32.53 -12.32 -14.20
CA ARG A 406 -31.41 -11.37 -14.19
C ARG A 406 -30.75 -11.33 -12.80
N LYS A 407 -30.57 -12.48 -12.16
CA LYS A 407 -29.93 -12.65 -10.85
C LYS A 407 -28.55 -13.29 -11.01
N CYS A 408 -27.56 -12.69 -10.37
CA CYS A 408 -26.16 -13.08 -10.34
C CYS A 408 -25.73 -13.33 -8.91
N TRP A 409 -24.72 -14.17 -8.70
CA TRP A 409 -24.04 -14.26 -7.40
C TRP A 409 -23.57 -12.88 -6.99
N ASP A 410 -23.77 -12.54 -5.73
CA ASP A 410 -23.46 -11.24 -5.17
C ASP A 410 -23.02 -11.41 -3.71
N THR A 411 -22.02 -10.65 -3.29
CA THR A 411 -21.62 -10.64 -1.88
C THR A 411 -22.68 -10.08 -0.96
N ILE A 412 -23.71 -9.39 -1.47
CA ILE A 412 -24.82 -8.73 -0.76
C ILE A 412 -24.32 -7.88 0.42
N GLY A 413 -23.19 -7.20 0.20
CA GLY A 413 -22.52 -6.36 1.19
C GLY A 413 -21.79 -7.12 2.31
N GLN A 414 -21.70 -8.45 2.24
CA GLN A 414 -20.93 -9.24 3.21
C GLN A 414 -19.43 -8.97 3.06
N SER A 415 -18.76 -8.93 4.20
CA SER A 415 -17.30 -8.87 4.31
C SER A 415 -16.71 -10.24 4.64
N VAL A 416 -15.39 -10.32 4.73
CA VAL A 416 -14.69 -11.48 5.28
C VAL A 416 -15.25 -11.83 6.65
N ASN A 417 -15.48 -13.11 6.92
CA ASN A 417 -16.09 -13.63 8.16
C ASN A 417 -17.54 -13.16 8.39
N GLY A 418 -18.17 -12.54 7.38
CA GLY A 418 -19.57 -12.18 7.39
C GLY A 418 -20.50 -13.37 7.17
N GLY A 419 -21.78 -13.02 7.02
CA GLY A 419 -22.87 -13.92 6.70
C GLY A 419 -22.76 -14.54 5.30
N PRO A 420 -23.72 -15.39 4.94
CA PRO A 420 -23.71 -16.10 3.67
C PRO A 420 -23.90 -15.14 2.50
N ILE A 421 -23.24 -15.43 1.39
CA ILE A 421 -23.46 -14.72 0.11
C ILE A 421 -24.74 -15.24 -0.57
N GLY A 422 -25.21 -14.49 -1.55
CA GLY A 422 -26.49 -14.78 -2.18
C GLY A 422 -26.53 -14.39 -3.65
N VAL A 423 -27.74 -14.10 -4.11
CA VAL A 423 -27.99 -13.59 -5.45
C VAL A 423 -28.60 -12.20 -5.40
N PHE A 424 -28.24 -11.37 -6.37
CA PHE A 424 -28.81 -10.05 -6.57
C PHE A 424 -28.94 -9.73 -8.06
N PHE A 425 -29.57 -8.62 -8.43
CA PHE A 425 -29.70 -8.25 -9.84
C PHE A 425 -28.34 -8.08 -10.51
N CYS A 426 -28.14 -8.74 -11.65
CA CYS A 426 -26.93 -8.62 -12.46
C CYS A 426 -26.76 -7.19 -12.94
N HIS A 427 -25.62 -6.57 -12.63
CA HIS A 427 -25.32 -5.20 -13.07
C HIS A 427 -24.14 -5.11 -14.06
N GLY A 428 -23.36 -6.18 -14.25
CA GLY A 428 -22.26 -6.21 -15.22
C GLY A 428 -21.09 -5.28 -14.91
N GLN A 429 -21.01 -4.75 -13.69
CA GLN A 429 -19.95 -3.80 -13.27
C GLN A 429 -18.77 -4.47 -12.53
N GLY A 430 -18.80 -5.80 -12.38
CA GLY A 430 -17.79 -6.52 -11.62
C GLY A 430 -17.95 -6.35 -10.11
N GLY A 431 -16.87 -6.02 -9.41
CA GLY A 431 -16.89 -5.75 -7.97
C GLY A 431 -17.42 -6.94 -7.17
N ASN A 432 -18.52 -6.72 -6.45
CA ASN A 432 -19.22 -7.73 -5.63
C ASN A 432 -19.87 -8.87 -6.43
N GLN A 433 -19.92 -8.78 -7.76
CA GLN A 433 -20.45 -9.84 -8.65
C GLN A 433 -19.38 -10.51 -9.51
N LEU A 434 -18.09 -10.28 -9.22
CA LEU A 434 -16.98 -10.87 -9.99
C LEU A 434 -16.34 -12.05 -9.24
N PHE A 435 -16.55 -13.26 -9.74
CA PHE A 435 -16.02 -14.48 -9.16
C PHE A 435 -15.08 -15.20 -10.12
N ARG A 436 -14.24 -16.08 -9.57
CA ARG A 436 -13.35 -16.98 -10.32
C ARG A 436 -13.36 -18.38 -9.73
N ILE A 437 -13.19 -19.37 -10.60
CA ILE A 437 -12.88 -20.75 -10.22
C ILE A 437 -11.60 -21.18 -10.92
N ASN A 438 -10.63 -21.66 -10.14
CA ASN A 438 -9.35 -22.12 -10.68
C ASN A 438 -9.35 -23.62 -11.02
N ALA A 439 -8.35 -24.07 -11.78
CA ALA A 439 -8.20 -25.46 -12.21
C ALA A 439 -8.04 -26.47 -11.06
N LYS A 440 -7.69 -26.01 -9.85
CA LYS A 440 -7.62 -26.83 -8.64
C LYS A 440 -8.87 -26.73 -7.76
N GLY A 441 -9.93 -26.08 -8.24
CA GLY A 441 -11.25 -26.05 -7.61
C GLY A 441 -11.43 -24.99 -6.53
N GLN A 442 -10.53 -24.01 -6.42
CA GLN A 442 -10.71 -22.88 -5.51
C GLN A 442 -11.67 -21.87 -6.14
N LEU A 443 -12.75 -21.55 -5.42
CA LEU A 443 -13.62 -20.40 -5.73
C LEU A 443 -13.09 -19.16 -5.01
N GLY A 444 -13.06 -18.02 -5.71
CA GLY A 444 -12.58 -16.77 -5.14
C GLY A 444 -13.23 -15.52 -5.72
N LEU A 445 -13.05 -14.43 -4.99
CA LEU A 445 -13.40 -13.06 -5.35
C LEU A 445 -12.32 -12.14 -4.77
N GLY A 446 -11.64 -11.40 -5.62
CA GLY A 446 -10.48 -10.63 -5.18
C GLY A 446 -9.45 -11.54 -4.47
N GLU A 447 -8.90 -11.05 -3.35
CA GLU A 447 -7.94 -11.75 -2.49
C GLU A 447 -8.60 -12.77 -1.56
N ARG A 448 -9.91 -12.95 -1.67
CA ARG A 448 -10.72 -13.78 -0.77
C ARG A 448 -11.22 -15.02 -1.47
N CYS A 449 -11.56 -16.01 -0.66
CA CYS A 449 -12.07 -17.30 -1.12
C CYS A 449 -13.52 -17.47 -0.73
N ILE A 450 -14.26 -18.20 -1.55
CA ILE A 450 -15.63 -18.61 -1.25
C ILE A 450 -15.58 -20.05 -0.75
N LEU A 451 -15.90 -20.24 0.52
CA LEU A 451 -15.88 -21.53 1.20
C LEU A 451 -17.29 -21.85 1.71
N ASP A 452 -17.62 -23.14 1.82
CA ASP A 452 -18.82 -23.54 2.52
C ASP A 452 -18.64 -23.46 4.04
N GLU A 453 -19.72 -23.19 4.74
CA GLU A 453 -19.82 -23.30 6.19
C GLU A 453 -20.94 -24.27 6.55
N ASN A 454 -20.69 -25.09 7.57
CA ASN A 454 -21.64 -26.13 8.02
C ASN A 454 -22.10 -27.09 6.90
N LYS A 455 -21.30 -27.25 5.83
CA LYS A 455 -21.62 -28.08 4.66
C LYS A 455 -22.91 -27.67 3.95
N ASP A 456 -23.24 -26.38 4.02
CA ASP A 456 -24.45 -25.80 3.46
C ASP A 456 -24.22 -24.43 2.80
N THR A 457 -24.07 -23.35 3.57
CA THR A 457 -24.05 -21.99 3.03
C THR A 457 -22.67 -21.55 2.55
N LEU A 458 -22.60 -20.65 1.58
CA LEU A 458 -21.33 -20.16 1.01
C LEU A 458 -20.96 -18.80 1.61
N HIS A 459 -19.69 -18.60 1.95
CA HIS A 459 -19.22 -17.41 2.65
C HIS A 459 -17.87 -16.90 2.14
N ILE A 460 -17.63 -15.60 2.33
CA ILE A 460 -16.34 -14.97 2.07
C ILE A 460 -15.39 -15.23 3.23
N ARG A 461 -14.27 -15.89 2.96
CA ARG A 461 -13.25 -16.24 3.95
C ARG A 461 -11.86 -15.83 3.47
N VAL A 462 -10.93 -15.80 4.42
CA VAL A 462 -9.49 -15.75 4.09
C VAL A 462 -9.15 -17.05 3.37
N CYS A 463 -8.46 -16.95 2.24
CA CYS A 463 -7.99 -18.14 1.53
C CYS A 463 -7.01 -18.93 2.38
N GLU A 464 -7.07 -20.25 2.30
CA GLU A 464 -5.96 -21.11 2.68
C GLU A 464 -4.75 -20.81 1.78
N THR A 465 -3.54 -21.06 2.28
CA THR A 465 -2.29 -20.82 1.53
C THR A 465 -2.31 -21.57 0.20
N GLU A 466 -2.67 -22.86 0.21
CA GLU A 466 -2.75 -23.65 -1.00
C GLU A 466 -3.95 -23.22 -1.87
N PRO A 467 -3.75 -22.92 -3.16
CA PRO A 467 -4.77 -22.35 -4.02
C PRO A 467 -5.68 -23.45 -4.58
N THR A 468 -6.21 -24.30 -3.70
CA THR A 468 -7.02 -25.46 -4.03
C THR A 468 -8.40 -25.35 -3.40
N GLY A 469 -9.36 -26.11 -3.90
CA GLY A 469 -10.68 -26.15 -3.31
C GLY A 469 -11.53 -27.32 -3.77
N PRO A 470 -12.65 -27.54 -3.08
CA PRO A 470 -13.50 -28.69 -3.32
C PRO A 470 -14.43 -28.50 -4.52
N PHE A 471 -14.42 -27.36 -5.19
CA PHE A 471 -15.40 -27.05 -6.24
C PHE A 471 -14.92 -27.49 -7.62
N GLU A 472 -15.88 -27.78 -8.50
CA GLU A 472 -15.67 -27.98 -9.92
C GLU A 472 -16.86 -27.38 -10.68
N PHE A 473 -16.61 -26.84 -11.87
CA PHE A 473 -17.66 -26.29 -12.73
C PHE A 473 -17.87 -27.21 -13.93
N ASN A 474 -19.09 -27.68 -14.11
CA ASN A 474 -19.53 -28.38 -15.31
C ASN A 474 -20.31 -27.39 -16.19
N GLU A 475 -19.69 -26.94 -17.28
CA GLU A 475 -20.25 -25.93 -18.18
C GLU A 475 -21.50 -26.44 -18.93
N GLU A 476 -21.51 -27.70 -19.34
CA GLU A 476 -22.64 -28.31 -20.07
C GLU A 476 -23.92 -28.30 -19.23
N LEU A 477 -23.80 -28.75 -17.97
CA LEU A 477 -24.90 -28.77 -17.00
C LEU A 477 -25.15 -27.40 -16.36
N GLY A 478 -24.18 -26.49 -16.43
CA GLY A 478 -24.19 -25.24 -15.67
C GLY A 478 -24.10 -25.45 -14.16
N GLN A 479 -23.53 -26.55 -13.67
CA GLN A 479 -23.51 -26.86 -12.24
C GLN A 479 -22.13 -26.62 -11.63
N ILE A 480 -22.09 -25.97 -10.47
CA ILE A 480 -20.89 -25.90 -9.63
C ILE A 480 -21.04 -26.92 -8.52
N ARG A 481 -20.23 -27.99 -8.56
CA ARG A 481 -20.32 -29.14 -7.64
C ARG A 481 -19.22 -29.09 -6.60
N HIS A 482 -19.57 -29.39 -5.35
CA HIS A 482 -18.65 -29.70 -4.28
C HIS A 482 -18.26 -31.18 -4.35
N LYS A 483 -17.03 -31.48 -4.78
CA LYS A 483 -16.52 -32.83 -5.08
C LYS A 483 -16.69 -33.83 -3.93
N SER A 484 -16.29 -33.45 -2.71
CA SER A 484 -16.31 -34.38 -1.57
C SER A 484 -17.69 -34.58 -0.92
N LEU A 485 -18.60 -33.61 -1.04
CA LEU A 485 -19.96 -33.71 -0.50
C LEU A 485 -20.96 -34.22 -1.54
N ASN A 486 -20.57 -34.25 -2.82
CA ASN A 486 -21.43 -34.56 -3.96
C ASN A 486 -22.73 -33.72 -3.97
N LYS A 487 -22.59 -32.45 -3.62
CA LYS A 487 -23.66 -31.44 -3.59
C LYS A 487 -23.37 -30.34 -4.61
N CYS A 488 -24.40 -29.68 -5.11
CA CYS A 488 -24.30 -28.62 -6.09
C CYS A 488 -24.71 -27.29 -5.45
N ILE A 489 -24.01 -26.21 -5.80
CA ILE A 489 -24.38 -24.88 -5.35
C ILE A 489 -25.67 -24.48 -6.07
N GLY A 490 -26.67 -24.12 -5.30
CA GLY A 490 -27.94 -23.62 -5.79
C GLY A 490 -28.48 -22.51 -4.92
N THR A 491 -29.52 -21.85 -5.40
CA THR A 491 -30.18 -20.79 -4.66
C THR A 491 -31.40 -21.33 -3.93
N SER A 492 -31.59 -20.91 -2.69
CA SER A 492 -32.77 -21.23 -1.87
C SER A 492 -33.77 -20.06 -1.86
N LYS A 493 -34.90 -20.22 -1.15
CA LYS A 493 -35.99 -19.22 -1.09
C LYS A 493 -35.60 -17.92 -0.38
N ASP A 494 -34.53 -17.94 0.40
CA ASP A 494 -33.96 -16.79 1.10
C ASP A 494 -32.93 -16.01 0.26
N ASP A 495 -32.85 -16.31 -1.04
CA ASP A 495 -31.92 -15.72 -2.01
C ASP A 495 -30.43 -15.91 -1.64
N LYS A 496 -30.13 -16.86 -0.75
CA LYS A 496 -28.76 -17.25 -0.39
C LYS A 496 -28.29 -18.44 -1.20
N LEU A 497 -26.97 -18.59 -1.27
CA LEU A 497 -26.33 -19.75 -1.90
C LEU A 497 -26.18 -20.89 -0.88
N HIS A 498 -26.64 -22.08 -1.27
CA HIS A 498 -26.62 -23.30 -0.48
C HIS A 498 -26.05 -24.49 -1.26
N LEU A 499 -25.49 -25.45 -0.54
CA LEU A 499 -25.11 -26.76 -1.05
C LEU A 499 -26.32 -27.70 -1.00
N LEU A 500 -26.92 -27.90 -2.16
CA LEU A 500 -28.11 -28.73 -2.36
C LEU A 500 -27.73 -30.08 -2.97
N LYS A 501 -28.65 -31.05 -2.90
CA LYS A 501 -28.51 -32.29 -3.67
C LYS A 501 -28.47 -31.93 -5.16
N CYS A 502 -27.45 -32.42 -5.88
CA CYS A 502 -27.32 -32.14 -7.31
C CYS A 502 -28.53 -32.66 -8.09
N ASP A 503 -29.16 -31.76 -8.84
CA ASP A 503 -30.24 -32.04 -9.76
C ASP A 503 -30.01 -31.21 -11.04
N PRO A 504 -29.59 -31.83 -12.15
CA PRO A 504 -29.27 -31.12 -13.38
C PRO A 504 -30.52 -30.49 -14.03
N THR A 505 -31.73 -30.86 -13.60
CA THR A 505 -32.98 -30.27 -14.10
C THR A 505 -33.44 -29.08 -13.28
N ASN A 506 -32.85 -28.87 -12.10
CA ASN A 506 -33.22 -27.78 -11.22
C ASN A 506 -32.59 -26.45 -11.68
N ALA A 507 -33.42 -25.54 -12.17
CA ALA A 507 -33.00 -24.21 -12.64
C ALA A 507 -32.26 -23.37 -11.57
N SER A 508 -32.51 -23.60 -10.27
CA SER A 508 -31.82 -22.87 -9.20
C SER A 508 -30.36 -23.31 -9.00
N GLN A 509 -29.94 -24.40 -9.64
CA GLN A 509 -28.58 -24.95 -9.66
C GLN A 509 -27.88 -24.77 -11.02
N GLN A 510 -28.55 -24.14 -12.00
CA GLN A 510 -28.01 -23.93 -13.34
C GLN A 510 -27.48 -22.51 -13.49
N TRP A 511 -26.16 -22.42 -13.64
CA TRP A 511 -25.37 -21.22 -13.72
C TRP A 511 -24.71 -21.09 -15.08
N GLN A 512 -24.56 -19.85 -15.53
CA GLN A 512 -23.74 -19.44 -16.65
C GLN A 512 -22.69 -18.47 -16.11
N ILE A 513 -21.42 -18.71 -16.43
CA ILE A 513 -20.32 -17.82 -16.03
C ILE A 513 -19.94 -16.97 -17.24
N ASN A 514 -20.22 -15.68 -17.19
CA ASN A 514 -19.94 -14.76 -18.28
C ASN A 514 -18.77 -13.85 -17.93
N GLN A 515 -17.73 -13.87 -18.76
CA GLN A 515 -16.62 -12.93 -18.60
C GLN A 515 -17.13 -11.49 -18.75
N ILE A 516 -16.75 -10.64 -17.81
CA ILE A 516 -17.11 -9.23 -17.80
C ILE A 516 -15.86 -8.37 -17.80
N PHE A 517 -15.86 -7.36 -18.66
CA PHE A 517 -14.79 -6.37 -18.78
C PHE A 517 -15.42 -4.99 -18.58
N PRO A 518 -15.63 -4.56 -17.33
CA PRO A 518 -16.32 -3.29 -17.04
C PRO A 518 -15.72 -2.09 -17.77
N TRP A 519 -14.42 -2.15 -18.07
CA TRP A 519 -13.71 -1.08 -18.77
C TRP A 519 -13.97 -0.99 -20.28
N LYS A 520 -14.61 -1.99 -20.89
CA LYS A 520 -15.01 -1.94 -22.31
C LYS A 520 -16.32 -1.18 -22.54
N ASN A 521 -17.20 -1.15 -21.54
CA ASN A 521 -18.56 -0.61 -21.66
C ASN A 521 -18.59 0.88 -21.40
#